data_AF-A0A2N9HW40-F1
#
_entry.id   AF-A0A2N9HW40-F1
#
_cell.length_a   1.000
_cell.length_b   1.000
_cell.length_c   1.000
_cell.angle_alpha   90.00
_cell.angle_beta   90.00
_cell.angle_gamma   90.00
#
_symmetry.space_group_name_H-M   'P 1'
#
loop_
_entity.id
_entity.type
_entity.pdbx_description
1 polymer ?
#
loop_
_entity_poly.entity_id
_entity_poly.type
_entity_poly.pdbx_seq_one_letter_code
_entity_poly.pdbx_strand_id
1 'polypeptide(L)'
;MGTTTTTQGNAASSKGIVNAKNEPDHLLVLVHGIMASPSDWIYVEAELKKRLGRNFLIYASSCNTYTKTFTGIEGAGKRLADEVKQVVKKTESLKRISFLAHSLGGLFARYAIAVLYTPHRLSSGKPDDPTSSKVENSQTECSSRLGMIAGLEPMNFITLATPHLGVRGRKQLPFLFGVPILEKLAPPLAPIIVGRTGSQLFLTDGKPEKPPLLLRMASDCEDGKFISALGTFRISTDEKTLKEIDNQLNNAFMVSDAYEQAD
;
A
#
# COMPACT_ATOMS: atom_id res chain seq x y z
N MET A 1 21.57 12.60 80.69
CA MET A 1 20.24 13.02 80.19
C MET A 1 20.41 13.50 78.76
N GLY A 2 19.59 13.02 77.82
CA GLY A 2 19.56 13.51 76.43
C GLY A 2 19.49 12.40 75.39
N THR A 3 18.37 11.69 75.33
CA THR A 3 17.94 10.81 74.23
C THR A 3 17.44 11.63 73.03
N THR A 4 17.66 11.16 71.80
CA THR A 4 16.80 11.40 70.59
C THR A 4 17.38 10.55 69.44
N THR A 5 16.85 9.37 69.13
CA THR A 5 15.65 9.03 68.34
C THR A 5 15.76 9.33 66.85
N THR A 6 15.74 8.22 66.10
CA THR A 6 15.66 7.94 64.67
C THR A 6 14.68 8.83 63.87
N THR A 7 15.04 9.16 62.62
CA THR A 7 14.05 9.25 61.54
C THR A 7 14.67 8.75 60.23
N GLN A 8 14.24 7.54 59.85
CA GLN A 8 14.57 6.86 58.61
C GLN A 8 13.70 7.49 57.51
N GLY A 9 14.28 8.41 56.74
CA GLY A 9 13.63 9.01 55.58
C GLY A 9 13.59 8.00 54.43
N ASN A 10 12.43 7.35 54.27
CA ASN A 10 12.11 6.51 53.14
C ASN A 10 11.95 7.41 51.90
N ALA A 11 13.06 7.72 51.23
CA ALA A 11 13.03 8.34 49.91
C ALA A 11 12.64 7.26 48.89
N ALA A 12 11.34 6.95 48.85
CA ALA A 12 10.72 6.37 47.68
C ALA A 12 10.97 7.37 46.55
N SER A 13 12.02 7.12 45.77
CA SER A 13 12.26 7.76 44.49
C SER A 13 11.02 7.47 43.68
N SER A 14 10.13 8.48 43.61
CA SER A 14 9.13 8.59 42.58
C SER A 14 9.92 8.53 41.29
N LYS A 15 10.01 7.31 40.73
CA LYS A 15 10.37 7.12 39.34
C LYS A 15 9.41 8.03 38.61
N GLY A 16 9.95 9.19 38.23
CA GLY A 16 9.21 10.22 37.55
C GLY A 16 8.47 9.51 36.44
N ILE A 17 7.21 9.88 36.30
CA ILE A 17 6.43 9.65 35.10
C ILE A 17 7.32 10.14 33.96
N VAL A 18 8.12 9.22 33.41
CA VAL A 18 9.02 9.51 32.32
C VAL A 18 8.04 9.78 31.20
N ASN A 19 7.94 11.05 30.79
CA ASN A 19 7.18 11.50 29.64
C ASN A 19 7.10 10.37 28.62
N ALA A 20 5.93 9.74 28.49
CA ALA A 20 5.67 8.82 27.40
C ALA A 20 5.98 9.61 26.14
N LYS A 21 7.11 9.29 25.49
CA LYS A 21 7.54 10.00 24.30
C LYS A 21 6.37 9.92 23.32
N ASN A 22 5.87 11.07 22.89
CA ASN A 22 4.87 11.19 21.82
C ASN A 22 5.51 10.75 20.50
N GLU A 23 5.79 9.45 20.38
CA GLU A 23 6.29 8.78 19.19
C GLU A 23 5.12 8.51 18.24
N PRO A 24 5.34 8.60 16.92
CA PRO A 24 4.28 8.39 15.95
C PRO A 24 3.79 6.94 16.01
N ASP A 25 2.47 6.75 15.95
CA ASP A 25 1.84 5.43 15.92
C ASP A 25 1.26 5.08 14.54
N HIS A 26 1.29 6.03 13.59
CA HIS A 26 0.75 5.86 12.24
C HIS A 26 1.79 6.24 11.17
N LEU A 27 2.15 5.28 10.33
CA LEU A 27 2.98 5.49 9.15
C LEU A 27 2.12 5.93 7.95
N LEU A 28 2.42 7.08 7.35
CA LEU A 28 1.89 7.49 6.04
C LEU A 28 3.01 7.44 5.00
N VAL A 29 2.93 6.47 4.09
CA VAL A 29 3.90 6.28 3.00
C VAL A 29 3.47 7.08 1.77
N LEU A 30 4.29 8.04 1.34
CA LEU A 30 4.09 8.81 0.11
C LEU A 30 4.87 8.16 -1.04
N VAL A 31 4.18 7.82 -2.14
CA VAL A 31 4.74 7.07 -3.27
C VAL A 31 4.62 7.88 -4.55
N HIS A 32 5.77 8.33 -5.07
CA HIS A 32 5.83 9.17 -6.26
C HIS A 32 5.60 8.38 -7.57
N GLY A 33 5.29 9.11 -8.65
CA GLY A 33 5.04 8.57 -9.98
C GLY A 33 6.30 8.40 -10.84
N ILE A 34 6.10 8.28 -12.14
CA ILE A 34 7.14 8.09 -13.15
C ILE A 34 8.14 9.26 -13.19
N MET A 35 9.44 8.96 -13.29
CA MET A 35 10.54 9.95 -13.31
C MET A 35 10.58 10.94 -12.11
N ALA A 36 9.78 10.70 -11.08
CA ALA A 36 9.67 11.56 -9.91
C ALA A 36 10.65 11.14 -8.80
N SER A 37 10.60 11.87 -7.69
CA SER A 37 11.46 11.71 -6.52
C SER A 37 10.71 12.07 -5.23
N PRO A 38 11.28 11.80 -4.04
CA PRO A 38 10.75 12.33 -2.79
C PRO A 38 10.59 13.85 -2.77
N SER A 39 11.39 14.59 -3.54
CA SER A 39 11.35 16.06 -3.58
C SER A 39 10.00 16.59 -4.08
N ASP A 40 9.28 15.84 -4.92
CA ASP A 40 7.95 16.21 -5.40
C ASP A 40 6.90 16.23 -4.28
N TRP A 41 7.19 15.58 -3.15
CA TRP A 41 6.32 15.56 -1.98
C TRP A 41 6.62 16.65 -0.95
N ILE A 42 7.66 17.48 -1.11
CA ILE A 42 8.10 18.45 -0.07
C ILE A 42 6.94 19.32 0.43
N TYR A 43 6.17 19.90 -0.49
CA TYR A 43 5.04 20.76 -0.12
C TYR A 43 3.92 19.97 0.58
N VAL A 44 3.56 18.82 0.02
CA VAL A 44 2.49 17.96 0.55
C VAL A 44 2.87 17.43 1.93
N GLU A 45 4.11 16.96 2.12
CA GLU A 45 4.63 16.51 3.39
C GLU A 45 4.57 17.62 4.45
N ALA A 46 4.99 18.84 4.09
CA ALA A 46 4.93 19.99 4.99
C ALA A 46 3.49 20.31 5.43
N GLU A 47 2.54 20.27 4.50
CA GLU A 47 1.13 20.55 4.79
C GLU A 47 0.47 19.42 5.60
N LEU A 48 0.77 18.16 5.28
CA LEU A 48 0.29 16.99 6.03
C LEU A 48 0.83 16.99 7.45
N LYS A 49 2.11 17.36 7.67
CA LYS A 49 2.70 17.49 9.02
C LYS A 49 1.94 18.53 9.86
N LYS A 50 1.54 19.66 9.26
CA LYS A 50 0.77 20.70 9.96
C LYS A 50 -0.63 20.21 10.35
N ARG A 51 -1.31 19.47 9.46
CA ARG A 51 -2.71 19.05 9.66
C ARG A 51 -2.87 17.79 10.51
N LEU A 52 -2.00 16.80 10.33
CA LEU A 52 -2.11 15.49 10.97
C LEU A 52 -1.40 15.42 12.33
N GLY A 53 -0.49 16.37 12.59
CA GLY A 53 0.24 16.46 13.85
C GLY A 53 1.29 15.37 14.04
N ARG A 54 1.73 15.21 15.29
CA ARG A 54 2.92 14.41 15.66
C ARG A 54 2.69 12.90 15.69
N ASN A 55 1.45 12.44 15.63
CA ASN A 55 1.10 11.02 15.66
C ASN A 55 1.44 10.31 14.35
N PHE A 56 1.67 11.07 13.28
CA PHE A 56 2.01 10.55 11.96
C PHE A 56 3.51 10.62 11.69
N LEU A 57 4.08 9.47 11.33
CA LEU A 57 5.34 9.40 10.61
C LEU A 57 5.02 9.50 9.12
N ILE A 58 5.23 10.69 8.53
CA ILE A 58 5.06 10.90 7.09
C ILE A 58 6.39 10.58 6.41
N TYR A 59 6.37 9.62 5.49
CA TYR A 59 7.57 9.07 4.86
C TYR A 59 7.45 9.08 3.34
N ALA A 60 8.23 9.94 2.67
CA ALA A 60 8.32 9.95 1.21
C ALA A 60 9.32 8.89 0.73
N SER A 61 8.81 7.85 0.07
CA SER A 61 9.61 6.72 -0.42
C SER A 61 10.61 7.18 -1.47
N SER A 62 11.86 6.72 -1.36
CA SER A 62 12.97 7.07 -2.25
C SER A 62 13.46 5.90 -3.12
N CYS A 63 12.95 4.70 -2.86
CA CYS A 63 13.45 3.45 -3.45
C CYS A 63 13.32 3.38 -4.98
N ASN A 64 12.43 4.19 -5.57
CA ASN A 64 12.11 4.18 -7.00
C ASN A 64 12.44 5.49 -7.73
N THR A 65 13.30 6.35 -7.18
CA THR A 65 13.61 7.67 -7.76
C THR A 65 14.10 7.60 -9.23
N TYR A 66 13.63 8.53 -10.06
CA TYR A 66 14.04 8.73 -11.46
C TYR A 66 13.94 7.45 -12.32
N THR A 67 15.07 7.01 -12.88
CA THR A 67 15.15 5.89 -13.82
C THR A 67 14.78 4.55 -13.21
N LYS A 68 14.82 4.42 -11.88
CA LYS A 68 14.37 3.21 -11.16
C LYS A 68 12.87 2.94 -11.36
N THR A 69 12.09 3.95 -11.73
CA THR A 69 10.66 3.77 -12.08
C THR A 69 10.45 2.92 -13.34
N PHE A 70 11.48 2.69 -14.15
CA PHE A 70 11.38 1.97 -15.43
C PHE A 70 11.70 0.48 -15.36
N THR A 71 12.12 -0.03 -14.19
CA THR A 71 12.55 -1.43 -14.04
C THR A 71 11.39 -2.44 -13.95
N GLY A 72 10.15 -2.00 -14.20
CA GLY A 72 8.92 -2.78 -14.00
C GLY A 72 8.26 -2.54 -12.64
N ILE A 73 6.93 -2.61 -12.63
CA ILE A 73 6.03 -2.47 -11.49
C ILE A 73 6.34 -3.50 -10.41
N GLU A 74 6.53 -4.76 -10.79
CA GLU A 74 6.93 -5.83 -9.86
C GLU A 74 8.21 -5.47 -9.08
N GLY A 75 9.27 -5.10 -9.80
CA GLY A 75 10.56 -4.78 -9.19
C GLY A 75 10.47 -3.54 -8.31
N ALA A 76 9.74 -2.52 -8.77
CA ALA A 76 9.50 -1.30 -8.00
C ALA A 76 8.66 -1.53 -6.75
N GLY A 77 7.65 -2.40 -6.83
CA GLY A 77 6.81 -2.80 -5.70
C GLY A 77 7.57 -3.61 -4.65
N LYS A 78 8.44 -4.54 -5.06
CA LYS A 78 9.31 -5.30 -4.14
C LYS A 78 10.26 -4.36 -3.38
N ARG A 79 10.92 -3.43 -4.07
CA ARG A 79 11.78 -2.42 -3.43
C ARG A 79 11.02 -1.53 -2.45
N LEU A 80 9.81 -1.11 -2.80
CA LEU A 80 8.96 -0.32 -1.91
C LEU A 80 8.56 -1.12 -0.67
N ALA A 81 8.19 -2.40 -0.83
CA ALA A 81 7.91 -3.28 0.29
C ALA A 81 9.11 -3.42 1.24
N ASP A 82 10.32 -3.58 0.70
CA ASP A 82 11.55 -3.66 1.50
C ASP A 82 11.85 -2.35 2.24
N GLU A 83 11.69 -1.19 1.58
CA GLU A 83 11.85 0.13 2.20
C GLU A 83 10.83 0.33 3.34
N VAL A 84 9.55 -0.04 3.13
CA VAL A 84 8.52 0.03 4.16
C VAL A 84 8.86 -0.88 5.35
N LYS A 85 9.28 -2.13 5.13
CA LYS A 85 9.72 -3.03 6.22
C LYS A 85 10.86 -2.42 7.04
N GLN A 86 11.81 -1.76 6.39
CA GLN A 86 12.91 -1.08 7.09
C GLN A 86 12.42 0.09 7.93
N VAL A 87 11.47 0.89 7.44
CA VAL A 87 10.86 1.98 8.21
C VAL A 87 10.12 1.43 9.43
N VAL A 88 9.28 0.41 9.24
CA VAL A 88 8.52 -0.22 10.33
C VAL A 88 9.47 -0.80 11.40
N LYS A 89 10.51 -1.52 10.98
CA LYS A 89 11.51 -2.08 11.90
C LYS A 89 12.27 -1.01 12.70
N LYS A 90 12.48 0.18 12.13
CA LYS A 90 13.18 1.28 12.79
C LYS A 90 12.30 2.08 13.76
N THR A 91 10.98 1.89 13.72
CA THR A 91 10.03 2.69 14.51
C THR A 91 9.00 1.77 15.15
N GLU A 92 9.37 1.18 16.28
CA GLU A 92 8.58 0.17 17.00
C GLU A 92 7.24 0.70 17.54
N SER A 93 7.08 2.02 17.66
CA SER A 93 5.84 2.67 18.10
C SER A 93 4.71 2.59 17.08
N LEU A 94 5.00 2.27 15.82
CA LEU A 94 4.02 2.20 14.74
C LEU A 94 3.03 1.06 14.96
N LYS A 95 1.75 1.39 14.80
CA LYS A 95 0.62 0.45 14.90
C LYS A 95 -0.24 0.44 13.64
N ARG A 96 -0.25 1.55 12.89
CA ARG A 96 -1.12 1.78 11.74
C ARG A 96 -0.32 2.18 10.51
N ILE A 97 -0.82 1.84 9.32
CA ILE A 97 -0.21 2.21 8.05
C ILE A 97 -1.24 2.74 7.04
N SER A 98 -0.86 3.80 6.34
CA SER A 98 -1.57 4.36 5.19
C SER A 98 -0.61 4.59 4.02
N PHE A 99 -1.14 4.58 2.81
CA PHE A 99 -0.45 4.92 1.58
C PHE A 99 -1.13 6.11 0.89
N LEU A 100 -0.34 7.04 0.39
CA LEU A 100 -0.75 8.07 -0.57
C LEU A 100 0.16 7.96 -1.79
N ALA A 101 -0.40 7.57 -2.93
CA ALA A 101 0.36 7.29 -4.13
C ALA A 101 -0.10 8.14 -5.32
N HIS A 102 0.84 8.59 -6.14
CA HIS A 102 0.54 9.40 -7.32
C HIS A 102 0.96 8.67 -8.61
N SER A 103 0.06 8.67 -9.59
CA SER A 103 0.27 8.13 -10.93
C SER A 103 0.81 6.70 -10.89
N LEU A 104 1.92 6.41 -11.56
CA LEU A 104 2.58 5.09 -11.57
C LEU A 104 2.90 4.57 -10.15
N GLY A 105 3.09 5.47 -9.18
CA GLY A 105 3.32 5.12 -7.77
C GLY A 105 2.19 4.29 -7.17
N GLY A 106 0.94 4.47 -7.62
CA GLY A 106 -0.18 3.66 -7.13
C GLY A 106 -0.08 2.20 -7.54
N LEU A 107 0.49 1.90 -8.71
CA LEU A 107 0.76 0.53 -9.14
C LEU A 107 1.91 -0.10 -8.34
N PHE A 108 2.96 0.68 -8.03
CA PHE A 108 4.03 0.23 -7.15
C PHE A 108 3.50 -0.08 -5.74
N ALA A 109 2.66 0.79 -5.19
CA ALA A 109 2.02 0.62 -3.89
C ALA A 109 1.10 -0.62 -3.87
N ARG A 110 0.27 -0.84 -4.90
CA ARG A 110 -0.57 -2.04 -5.02
C ARG A 110 0.23 -3.33 -5.01
N TYR A 111 1.36 -3.35 -5.72
CA TYR A 111 2.24 -4.51 -5.68
C TYR A 111 2.90 -4.67 -4.31
N ALA A 112 3.38 -3.58 -3.71
CA ALA A 112 4.02 -3.59 -2.41
C ALA A 112 3.10 -4.10 -1.28
N ILE A 113 1.83 -3.66 -1.23
CA ILE A 113 0.89 -4.11 -0.19
C ILE A 113 0.64 -5.62 -0.26
N ALA A 114 0.61 -6.21 -1.47
CA ALA A 114 0.46 -7.66 -1.62
C ALA A 114 1.68 -8.42 -1.10
N VAL A 115 2.89 -7.86 -1.26
CA VAL A 115 4.14 -8.42 -0.70
C VAL A 115 4.20 -8.27 0.83
N LEU A 116 3.60 -7.20 1.36
CA LEU A 116 3.59 -6.90 2.80
C LEU A 116 2.45 -7.59 3.56
N TYR A 117 1.49 -8.14 2.84
CA TYR A 117 0.25 -8.65 3.40
C TYR A 117 0.48 -9.95 4.18
N THR A 118 -0.06 -9.98 5.38
CA THR A 118 -0.15 -11.18 6.21
C THR A 118 -1.63 -11.42 6.53
N PRO A 119 -2.23 -12.52 6.04
CA PRO A 119 -3.62 -12.81 6.32
C PRO A 119 -3.83 -13.04 7.82
N HIS A 120 -4.98 -12.60 8.34
CA HIS A 120 -5.36 -12.92 9.70
C HIS A 120 -5.62 -14.42 9.80
N ARG A 121 -4.78 -15.15 10.54
CA ARG A 121 -5.08 -16.54 10.88
C ARG A 121 -6.11 -16.52 11.99
N LEU A 122 -7.36 -16.80 11.65
CA LEU A 122 -8.29 -17.33 12.64
C LEU A 122 -7.56 -18.52 13.27
N SER A 123 -7.23 -18.41 14.54
CA SER A 123 -6.73 -19.54 15.33
C SER A 123 -7.66 -20.70 15.01
N SER A 124 -7.15 -21.72 14.31
CA SER A 124 -7.86 -22.97 14.11
C SER A 124 -8.08 -23.52 15.50
N GLY A 125 -9.28 -23.28 16.04
CA GLY A 125 -9.67 -23.70 17.36
C GLY A 125 -9.48 -25.19 17.47
N LYS A 126 -8.72 -25.60 18.48
CA LYS A 126 -9.01 -26.86 19.16
C LYS A 126 -10.51 -26.85 19.54
N PRO A 127 -11.27 -27.93 19.31
CA PRO A 127 -12.65 -27.99 19.72
C PRO A 127 -12.71 -28.35 21.21
N ASP A 128 -12.60 -27.35 22.09
CA ASP A 128 -12.84 -27.56 23.52
C ASP A 128 -13.78 -26.46 24.08
N ASP A 129 -14.99 -26.91 24.39
CA ASP A 129 -15.97 -26.39 25.37
C ASP A 129 -17.01 -25.31 24.94
N PRO A 130 -18.33 -25.64 24.92
CA PRO A 130 -19.40 -24.69 24.65
C PRO A 130 -19.96 -24.11 25.95
N THR A 131 -19.46 -22.98 26.43
CA THR A 131 -20.26 -22.07 27.29
C THR A 131 -19.59 -20.71 27.46
N SER A 132 -20.05 -19.71 26.70
CA SER A 132 -20.58 -18.47 27.28
C SER A 132 -20.94 -17.50 26.16
N SER A 133 -22.24 -17.22 26.10
CA SER A 133 -22.81 -16.11 25.35
C SER A 133 -22.31 -14.79 25.95
N LYS A 134 -21.53 -14.04 25.17
CA LYS A 134 -21.44 -12.59 25.33
C LYS A 134 -21.70 -11.92 24.00
N VAL A 135 -22.85 -11.26 23.96
CA VAL A 135 -23.22 -10.26 22.97
C VAL A 135 -22.30 -9.06 23.21
N GLU A 136 -21.38 -8.79 22.28
CA GLU A 136 -20.57 -7.58 22.30
C GLU A 136 -20.72 -6.80 20.99
N ASN A 137 -20.63 -5.49 21.17
CA ASN A 137 -21.27 -4.45 20.39
C ASN A 137 -20.51 -4.16 19.09
N SER A 138 -21.24 -4.14 18.00
CA SER A 138 -20.79 -4.01 16.62
C SER A 138 -20.30 -2.58 16.32
N GLN A 139 -19.01 -2.40 15.97
CA GLN A 139 -18.52 -1.44 14.95
C GLN A 139 -16.99 -1.29 14.86
N THR A 140 -16.20 -1.82 15.81
CA THR A 140 -14.73 -1.68 15.78
C THR A 140 -14.00 -2.95 15.31
N GLU A 141 -14.70 -4.09 15.17
CA GLU A 141 -14.07 -5.40 14.94
C GLU A 141 -13.88 -5.84 13.48
N CYS A 142 -14.37 -5.09 12.48
CA CYS A 142 -14.24 -5.53 11.09
C CYS A 142 -12.80 -5.39 10.54
N SER A 143 -12.01 -4.42 11.03
CA SER A 143 -10.70 -4.12 10.44
C SER A 143 -9.61 -5.12 10.85
N SER A 144 -9.69 -5.68 12.05
CA SER A 144 -8.68 -6.63 12.58
C SER A 144 -8.80 -8.03 11.99
N ARG A 145 -9.94 -8.38 11.38
CA ARG A 145 -10.21 -9.73 10.84
C ARG A 145 -9.68 -9.94 9.41
N LEU A 146 -9.29 -8.89 8.70
CA LEU A 146 -8.93 -8.95 7.28
C LEU A 146 -7.43 -9.20 7.03
N GLY A 147 -6.57 -8.94 8.03
CA GLY A 147 -5.12 -9.14 7.96
C GLY A 147 -4.33 -7.85 8.13
N MET A 148 -3.01 -7.96 8.10
CA MET A 148 -2.07 -6.88 8.43
C MET A 148 -1.17 -6.56 7.25
N ILE A 149 -0.68 -5.32 7.17
CA ILE A 149 0.30 -4.88 6.17
C ILE A 149 1.60 -4.55 6.90
N ALA A 150 2.66 -5.33 6.66
CA ALA A 150 3.94 -5.21 7.36
C ALA A 150 3.81 -5.32 8.89
N GLY A 151 2.81 -6.06 9.37
CA GLY A 151 2.51 -6.16 10.81
C GLY A 151 1.78 -4.95 11.40
N LEU A 152 1.37 -3.97 10.58
CA LEU A 152 0.60 -2.79 10.97
C LEU A 152 -0.86 -2.88 10.51
N GLU A 153 -1.76 -2.25 11.25
CA GLU A 153 -3.17 -2.14 10.92
C GLU A 153 -3.35 -1.22 9.68
N PRO A 154 -3.90 -1.72 8.57
CA PRO A 154 -4.10 -0.94 7.35
C PRO A 154 -5.28 0.04 7.49
N MET A 155 -5.00 1.34 7.28
CA MET A 155 -5.98 2.41 7.47
C MET A 155 -6.49 2.98 6.15
N ASN A 156 -5.62 3.67 5.39
CA ASN A 156 -6.01 4.32 4.13
C ASN A 156 -5.08 3.91 2.98
N PHE A 157 -5.66 3.57 1.83
CA PHE A 157 -4.93 3.38 0.57
C PHE A 157 -5.45 4.38 -0.47
N ILE A 158 -4.76 5.51 -0.59
CA ILE A 158 -5.17 6.61 -1.44
C ILE A 158 -4.30 6.66 -2.69
N THR A 159 -4.92 6.75 -3.86
CA THR A 159 -4.21 6.89 -5.13
C THR A 159 -4.76 8.07 -5.94
N LEU A 160 -3.87 8.79 -6.61
CA LEU A 160 -4.18 9.97 -7.41
C LEU A 160 -3.74 9.73 -8.85
N ALA A 161 -4.65 9.85 -9.82
CA ALA A 161 -4.36 9.70 -11.26
C ALA A 161 -3.60 8.40 -11.63
N THR A 162 -3.88 7.30 -10.91
CA THR A 162 -3.19 6.02 -11.11
C THR A 162 -3.85 5.21 -12.23
N PRO A 163 -3.10 4.74 -13.24
CA PRO A 163 -3.64 3.92 -14.32
C PRO A 163 -3.83 2.46 -13.86
N HIS A 164 -4.80 2.20 -12.99
CA HIS A 164 -5.00 0.90 -12.33
C HIS A 164 -5.18 -0.28 -13.27
N LEU A 165 -5.75 -0.05 -14.46
CA LEU A 165 -6.03 -1.06 -15.48
C LEU A 165 -5.06 -1.00 -16.66
N GLY A 166 -4.00 -0.18 -16.53
CA GLY A 166 -3.13 0.12 -17.65
C GLY A 166 -3.75 1.13 -18.60
N VAL A 167 -3.12 1.32 -19.74
CA VAL A 167 -3.60 2.22 -20.79
C VAL A 167 -3.55 1.52 -22.13
N ARG A 168 -4.66 1.57 -22.85
CA ARG A 168 -4.81 1.00 -24.18
C ARG A 168 -4.73 2.11 -25.23
N GLY A 169 -3.63 2.13 -25.99
CA GLY A 169 -3.51 3.02 -27.15
C GLY A 169 -4.36 2.50 -28.32
N ARG A 170 -5.13 3.38 -28.99
CA ARG A 170 -5.68 3.07 -30.32
C ARG A 170 -4.51 2.98 -31.31
N LYS A 171 -4.55 2.01 -32.22
CA LYS A 171 -3.50 1.62 -33.20
C LYS A 171 -2.95 2.75 -34.12
N GLN A 172 -3.31 4.01 -33.92
CA GLN A 172 -2.82 5.14 -34.73
C GLN A 172 -1.65 5.91 -34.13
N LEU A 173 -1.13 5.55 -32.96
CA LEU A 173 0.25 5.82 -32.52
C LEU A 173 0.41 5.17 -31.12
N PRO A 174 1.33 4.21 -30.92
CA PRO A 174 1.46 3.46 -29.67
C PRO A 174 2.08 4.28 -28.52
N PHE A 175 2.07 5.61 -28.58
CA PHE A 175 2.98 6.40 -27.75
C PHE A 175 2.34 7.25 -26.65
N LEU A 176 1.11 7.78 -26.76
CA LEU A 176 0.73 8.91 -25.91
C LEU A 176 -0.76 9.03 -25.60
N PHE A 177 -1.22 8.27 -24.60
CA PHE A 177 -2.24 8.53 -23.56
C PHE A 177 -3.36 9.60 -23.69
N GLY A 178 -3.43 10.50 -24.67
CA GLY A 178 -4.41 11.59 -24.77
C GLY A 178 -4.29 12.63 -23.64
N VAL A 179 -3.18 12.61 -22.90
CA VAL A 179 -2.90 13.52 -21.79
C VAL A 179 -1.76 14.47 -22.23
N PRO A 180 -2.03 15.77 -22.45
CA PRO A 180 -1.05 16.74 -22.97
C PRO A 180 0.25 16.83 -22.16
N ILE A 181 0.20 16.47 -20.87
CA ILE A 181 1.35 16.46 -19.97
C ILE A 181 2.31 15.31 -20.31
N LEU A 182 1.81 14.13 -20.67
CA LEU A 182 2.65 13.01 -21.11
C LEU A 182 3.21 13.26 -22.51
N GLU A 183 2.48 13.98 -23.37
CA GLU A 183 2.93 14.34 -24.72
C GLU A 183 4.18 15.23 -24.74
N LYS A 184 4.27 16.18 -23.80
CA LYS A 184 5.49 16.99 -23.63
C LYS A 184 6.67 16.20 -23.07
N LEU A 185 6.40 15.11 -22.38
CA LEU A 185 7.42 14.20 -21.83
C LEU A 185 7.78 13.07 -22.81
N ALA A 186 7.08 12.94 -23.93
CA ALA A 186 7.19 11.79 -24.83
C ALA A 186 8.52 11.64 -25.57
N PRO A 187 9.06 12.69 -26.23
CA PRO A 187 10.23 12.53 -27.10
C PRO A 187 11.47 11.98 -26.36
N PRO A 188 11.81 12.44 -25.14
CA PRO A 188 12.92 11.86 -24.37
C PRO A 188 12.57 10.53 -23.68
N LEU A 189 11.28 10.16 -23.59
CA LEU A 189 10.81 8.92 -22.96
C LEU A 189 10.46 7.80 -23.97
N ALA A 190 10.70 8.00 -25.27
CA ALA A 190 10.47 7.02 -26.35
C ALA A 190 11.05 5.63 -26.08
N PRO A 191 12.35 5.48 -25.77
CA PRO A 191 12.95 4.18 -25.45
C PRO A 191 12.50 3.64 -24.09
N ILE A 192 11.95 4.51 -23.24
CA ILE A 192 11.62 4.25 -21.84
C ILE A 192 10.20 3.66 -21.70
N ILE A 193 9.26 4.12 -22.55
CA ILE A 193 7.94 3.50 -22.73
C ILE A 193 8.05 2.11 -23.40
N VAL A 194 9.16 1.82 -24.08
CA VAL A 194 9.52 0.46 -24.56
C VAL A 194 10.11 -0.43 -23.45
N GLY A 195 10.36 0.13 -22.25
CA GLY A 195 10.88 -0.62 -21.10
C GLY A 195 9.85 -1.53 -20.42
N ARG A 196 10.30 -2.32 -19.42
CA ARG A 196 9.46 -3.30 -18.70
C ARG A 196 8.22 -2.67 -18.06
N THR A 197 8.36 -1.48 -17.46
CA THR A 197 7.22 -0.72 -16.91
C THR A 197 6.21 -0.35 -18.00
N GLY A 198 6.67 0.10 -19.16
CA GLY A 198 5.78 0.44 -20.27
C GLY A 198 5.04 -0.78 -20.82
N SER A 199 5.75 -1.89 -21.04
CA SER A 199 5.11 -3.15 -21.46
C SER A 199 4.02 -3.61 -20.48
N GLN A 200 4.24 -3.44 -19.17
CA GLN A 200 3.23 -3.75 -18.15
C GLN A 200 2.06 -2.78 -18.17
N LEU A 201 2.32 -1.49 -18.39
CA LEU A 201 1.29 -0.46 -18.45
C LEU A 201 0.38 -0.61 -19.68
N PHE A 202 0.93 -1.09 -20.80
CA PHE A 202 0.20 -1.35 -22.04
C PHE A 202 -0.36 -2.77 -22.14
N LEU A 203 -0.25 -3.59 -21.08
CA LEU A 203 -0.70 -4.99 -21.04
C LEU A 203 -0.06 -5.87 -22.14
N THR A 204 1.15 -5.53 -22.60
CA THR A 204 1.89 -6.28 -23.61
C THR A 204 2.94 -7.22 -23.02
N ASP A 205 3.02 -7.31 -21.68
CA ASP A 205 3.94 -8.20 -20.97
C ASP A 205 3.41 -9.63 -20.76
N GLY A 206 2.25 -9.96 -21.34
CA GLY A 206 1.65 -11.28 -21.29
C GLY A 206 2.44 -12.35 -22.05
N LYS A 207 2.37 -13.58 -21.56
CA LYS A 207 2.89 -14.81 -22.18
C LYS A 207 1.75 -15.84 -22.28
N PRO A 208 1.87 -16.88 -23.13
CA PRO A 208 0.80 -17.88 -23.31
C PRO A 208 0.27 -18.47 -21.99
N GLU A 209 1.16 -18.75 -21.04
CA GLU A 209 0.80 -19.33 -19.73
C GLU A 209 0.71 -18.30 -18.59
N LYS A 210 0.95 -17.01 -18.88
CA LYS A 210 1.06 -15.97 -17.85
C LYS A 210 0.45 -14.66 -18.33
N PRO A 211 -0.77 -14.31 -17.89
CA PRO A 211 -1.41 -13.07 -18.32
C PRO A 211 -0.60 -11.82 -17.92
N PRO A 212 -0.87 -10.65 -18.55
CA PRO A 212 -0.22 -9.39 -18.22
C PRO A 212 -0.26 -9.07 -16.72
N LEU A 213 0.79 -8.44 -16.18
CA LEU A 213 0.91 -8.21 -14.73
C LEU A 213 -0.29 -7.45 -14.14
N LEU A 214 -0.78 -6.41 -14.82
CA LEU A 214 -1.90 -5.61 -14.30
C LEU A 214 -3.20 -6.40 -14.18
N LEU A 215 -3.44 -7.34 -15.11
CA LEU A 215 -4.58 -8.25 -15.01
C LEU A 215 -4.41 -9.21 -13.83
N ARG A 216 -3.18 -9.66 -13.57
CA ARG A 216 -2.87 -10.52 -12.42
C ARG A 216 -2.96 -9.81 -11.08
N MET A 217 -2.76 -8.50 -11.05
CA MET A 217 -2.99 -7.65 -9.87
C MET A 217 -4.48 -7.33 -9.63
N ALA A 218 -5.36 -7.72 -10.56
CA ALA A 218 -6.80 -7.55 -10.43
C ALA A 218 -7.48 -8.70 -9.68
N SER A 219 -6.77 -9.79 -9.40
CA SER A 219 -7.25 -10.92 -8.62
C SER A 219 -6.16 -11.43 -7.66
N ASP A 220 -6.53 -12.29 -6.73
CA ASP A 220 -5.56 -13.02 -5.92
C ASP A 220 -4.99 -14.20 -6.72
N CYS A 221 -3.67 -14.28 -6.85
CA CYS A 221 -3.00 -15.33 -7.60
C CYS A 221 -1.72 -15.80 -6.89
N GLU A 222 -0.93 -16.65 -7.55
CA GLU A 222 0.32 -17.18 -7.00
C GLU A 222 1.38 -16.09 -6.73
N ASP A 223 1.38 -15.01 -7.52
CA ASP A 223 2.33 -13.91 -7.33
C ASP A 223 2.01 -13.05 -6.10
N GLY A 224 0.77 -13.09 -5.60
CA GLY A 224 0.34 -12.27 -4.47
C GLY A 224 -1.16 -12.22 -4.29
N LYS A 225 -1.56 -11.89 -3.06
CA LYS A 225 -2.96 -11.67 -2.68
C LYS A 225 -3.33 -10.20 -2.82
N PHE A 226 -3.36 -9.71 -4.05
CA PHE A 226 -3.50 -8.28 -4.35
C PHE A 226 -4.85 -7.70 -3.91
N ILE A 227 -5.95 -8.42 -4.13
CA ILE A 227 -7.29 -7.97 -3.77
C ILE A 227 -7.54 -8.19 -2.29
N SER A 228 -7.10 -9.31 -1.70
CA SER A 228 -7.18 -9.48 -0.25
C SER A 228 -6.38 -8.41 0.49
N ALA A 229 -5.15 -8.12 0.06
CA ALA A 229 -4.31 -7.08 0.67
C ALA A 229 -4.97 -5.71 0.58
N LEU A 230 -5.49 -5.34 -0.60
CA LEU A 230 -6.20 -4.07 -0.79
C LEU A 230 -7.49 -4.00 0.03
N GLY A 231 -8.23 -5.10 0.13
CA GLY A 231 -9.46 -5.21 0.90
C GLY A 231 -9.27 -5.05 2.41
N THR A 232 -8.04 -5.13 2.92
CA THR A 232 -7.78 -4.88 4.35
C THR A 232 -7.88 -3.41 4.76
N PHE A 233 -7.71 -2.47 3.82
CA PHE A 233 -7.73 -1.05 4.15
C PHE A 233 -9.16 -0.55 4.40
N ARG A 234 -9.37 0.14 5.52
CA ARG A 234 -10.69 0.72 5.88
C ARG A 234 -11.21 1.70 4.84
N ILE A 235 -10.31 2.48 4.24
CA ILE A 235 -10.63 3.44 3.18
C ILE A 235 -9.64 3.21 2.04
N SER A 236 -10.12 2.73 0.90
CA SER A 236 -9.38 2.76 -0.36
C SER A 236 -10.11 3.67 -1.34
N THR A 237 -9.46 4.72 -1.85
CA THR A 237 -10.01 5.42 -3.04
C THR A 237 -9.98 4.43 -4.21
N ASP A 238 -11.08 3.95 -4.77
CA ASP A 238 -12.50 4.15 -4.53
C ASP A 238 -13.15 2.76 -4.54
N GLU A 239 -14.29 2.56 -3.88
CA GLU A 239 -15.18 1.42 -4.14
C GLU A 239 -15.50 1.32 -5.65
N LYS A 240 -15.46 2.44 -6.39
CA LYS A 240 -15.47 2.50 -7.86
C LYS A 240 -14.25 1.86 -8.52
N THR A 241 -13.04 1.97 -7.98
CA THR A 241 -11.86 1.29 -8.54
C THR A 241 -11.99 -0.21 -8.40
N LEU A 242 -12.44 -0.70 -7.23
CA LEU A 242 -12.73 -2.12 -7.03
C LEU A 242 -13.90 -2.58 -7.91
N LYS A 243 -15.00 -1.81 -7.98
CA LYS A 243 -16.15 -2.09 -8.85
C LYS A 243 -15.83 -2.00 -10.34
N GLU A 244 -14.96 -1.09 -10.77
CA GLU A 244 -14.51 -0.98 -12.16
C GLU A 244 -13.58 -2.14 -12.51
N ILE A 245 -12.68 -2.51 -11.61
CA ILE A 245 -11.86 -3.72 -11.75
C ILE A 245 -12.79 -4.95 -11.85
N ASP A 246 -13.76 -5.10 -10.96
CA ASP A 246 -14.70 -6.23 -10.92
C ASP A 246 -15.59 -6.28 -12.18
N ASN A 247 -16.14 -5.14 -12.60
CA ASN A 247 -16.99 -5.04 -13.80
C ASN A 247 -16.20 -5.33 -15.10
N GLN A 248 -14.96 -4.85 -15.20
CA GLN A 248 -14.10 -5.11 -16.35
C GLN A 248 -13.58 -6.56 -16.35
N LEU A 249 -13.30 -7.15 -15.18
CA LEU A 249 -12.97 -8.58 -15.06
C LEU A 249 -14.12 -9.45 -15.51
N ASN A 250 -15.34 -9.18 -15.04
CA ASN A 250 -16.53 -9.90 -15.48
C ASN A 250 -16.71 -9.82 -17.01
N ASN A 251 -16.48 -8.64 -17.61
CA ASN A 251 -16.50 -8.51 -19.06
C ASN A 251 -15.33 -9.23 -19.76
N ALA A 252 -14.13 -9.26 -19.17
CA ALA A 252 -12.97 -9.95 -19.74
C ALA A 252 -13.12 -11.48 -19.69
N PHE A 253 -13.69 -12.03 -18.62
CA PHE A 253 -14.05 -13.45 -18.50
C PHE A 253 -15.16 -13.84 -19.49
N MET A 254 -16.17 -12.99 -19.66
CA MET A 254 -17.23 -13.22 -20.67
C MET A 254 -16.68 -13.21 -22.11
N VAL A 255 -15.61 -12.46 -22.37
CA VAL A 255 -14.93 -12.46 -23.67
C VAL A 255 -14.03 -13.69 -23.84
N SER A 256 -13.35 -14.18 -22.80
CA SER A 256 -12.57 -15.43 -22.89
C SER A 256 -13.45 -16.65 -23.15
N ASP A 257 -14.61 -16.75 -22.49
CA ASP A 257 -15.55 -17.86 -22.67
C ASP A 257 -16.17 -17.86 -24.09
N ALA A 258 -16.36 -16.68 -24.69
CA ALA A 258 -16.84 -16.53 -26.06
C ALA A 258 -15.80 -16.94 -27.12
N TYR A 259 -14.50 -16.91 -26.79
CA TYR A 259 -13.44 -17.41 -27.67
C TYR A 259 -13.23 -18.93 -27.53
N GLU A 260 -13.48 -19.49 -26.35
CA GLU A 260 -13.34 -20.94 -26.10
C GLU A 260 -14.53 -21.76 -26.63
N GLN A 261 -15.66 -21.12 -26.94
CA GLN A 261 -16.82 -21.74 -27.63
C GLN A 261 -16.79 -21.57 -29.17
N ALA A 262 -15.78 -20.90 -29.71
CA ALA A 262 -15.66 -20.60 -31.14
C ALA A 262 -14.67 -21.50 -31.90
N ASP A 263 -14.09 -22.51 -31.23
CA ASP A 263 -13.24 -23.56 -31.82
C ASP A 263 -13.96 -24.93 -31.81
#